data_AF-A0A965A1V9-F1
#
_entry.id   AF-A0A965A1V9-F1
#
_cell.length_a   1.000
_cell.length_b   1.000
_cell.length_c   1.000
_cell.angle_alpha   90.00
_cell.angle_beta   90.00
_cell.angle_gamma   90.00
#
_symmetry.space_group_name_H-M   'P 1'
#
loop_
_entity.id
_entity.type
_entity.pdbx_description
1 polymer ?
#
loop_
_entity_poly.entity_id
_entity_poly.type
_entity_poly.pdbx_seq_one_letter_code
_entity_poly.pdbx_strand_id
1 'polypeptide(L)'
;MSTHSDIAPVDVLIVGAGPAGTAAATLLARSGRSVVVVDKADFPRDKCCGDGLTTLALRMLEKIDFDPGVVASWQNVDSAWLRSPSGREVELPLPHGRGQYAAVAARLQLDNELVKHARAAGADVRERMEFSRIDLNFTAGSRTATVHFADGGALTARHVIAADGMWSPVRKAMGLGDSGYLGEWHAFRQYADNVTGPAAHRLYVWFEPDLLPGYAWSFPLADGRVNIGFGILRDGKRRVQDMKKEWADLLGDVAANYETTVRRHLFADHRMSIALGKLLRSSVVTRGAIRVAATNNWTRTNFARWMFEDEPRAVVFTPRRWHRRFLNRDGAY
;
A
#
# COMPACT_ATOMS: atom_id res chain seq x y z
N MET A 1 47.29 -9.04 -21.27
CA MET A 1 46.76 -7.66 -21.27
C MET A 1 45.98 -7.48 -22.57
N SER A 2 44.67 -7.71 -22.53
CA SER A 2 43.81 -7.57 -23.71
C SER A 2 42.87 -6.39 -23.48
N THR A 3 43.10 -5.34 -24.26
CA THR A 3 42.10 -4.47 -24.89
C THR A 3 40.91 -4.03 -24.03
N HIS A 4 41.01 -2.84 -23.42
CA HIS A 4 39.83 -2.01 -23.19
C HIS A 4 39.18 -1.79 -24.56
N SER A 5 38.12 -2.54 -24.82
CA SER A 5 37.36 -2.47 -26.07
C SER A 5 36.85 -1.06 -26.29
N ASP A 6 37.17 -0.46 -27.44
CA ASP A 6 36.52 0.72 -28.02
C ASP A 6 35.04 0.42 -28.32
N ILE A 7 34.25 0.18 -27.27
CA ILE A 7 32.79 0.12 -27.38
C ILE A 7 32.33 1.56 -27.46
N ALA A 8 31.72 1.93 -28.58
CA ALA A 8 31.14 3.25 -28.75
C ALA A 8 30.22 3.57 -27.57
N PRO A 9 30.28 4.79 -27.00
CA PRO A 9 29.47 5.14 -25.85
C PRO A 9 27.99 5.07 -26.17
N VAL A 10 27.20 4.52 -25.25
CA VAL A 10 25.73 4.51 -25.38
C VAL A 10 25.20 5.94 -25.28
N ASP A 11 24.07 6.23 -25.92
CA ASP A 11 23.51 7.58 -25.90
C ASP A 11 23.07 7.97 -24.48
N VAL A 12 22.42 7.05 -23.78
CA VAL A 12 21.93 7.26 -22.41
C VAL A 12 22.14 6.02 -21.55
N LEU A 13 22.77 6.20 -20.39
CA LEU A 13 22.82 5.23 -19.31
C LEU A 13 21.91 5.69 -18.17
N ILE A 14 21.00 4.83 -17.72
CA ILE A 14 20.07 5.12 -16.63
C ILE A 14 20.43 4.24 -15.44
N VAL A 15 20.73 4.86 -14.29
CA VAL A 15 21.03 4.14 -13.05
C VAL A 15 19.75 4.03 -12.22
N GLY A 16 19.20 2.83 -12.12
CA GLY A 16 17.96 2.48 -11.40
C GLY A 16 16.82 2.10 -12.35
N ALA A 17 16.27 0.90 -12.20
CA ALA A 17 15.15 0.35 -12.98
C ALA A 17 13.81 0.41 -12.22
N GLY A 18 13.63 1.38 -11.32
CA GLY A 18 12.32 1.69 -10.76
C GLY A 18 11.40 2.41 -11.76
N PRO A 19 10.20 2.86 -11.34
CA PRO A 19 9.23 3.50 -12.24
C PRO A 19 9.77 4.71 -12.99
N ALA A 20 10.62 5.53 -12.34
CA ALA A 20 11.23 6.70 -12.99
C ALA A 20 12.19 6.29 -14.13
N GLY A 21 13.06 5.31 -13.86
CA GLY A 21 14.07 4.86 -14.82
C GLY A 21 13.46 4.09 -16.00
N THR A 22 12.49 3.21 -15.73
CA THR A 22 11.77 2.46 -16.78
C THR A 22 10.91 3.35 -17.66
N ALA A 23 10.25 4.37 -17.10
CA ALA A 23 9.52 5.36 -17.89
C ALA A 23 10.46 6.18 -18.79
N ALA A 24 11.59 6.66 -18.24
CA ALA A 24 12.61 7.36 -19.03
C ALA A 24 13.20 6.48 -20.14
N ALA A 25 13.52 5.22 -19.80
CA ALA A 25 14.05 4.25 -20.74
C ALA A 25 13.10 4.00 -21.91
N THR A 26 11.82 3.80 -21.61
CA THR A 26 10.78 3.53 -22.62
C THR A 26 10.66 4.67 -23.62
N LEU A 27 10.59 5.92 -23.14
CA LEU A 27 10.47 7.10 -24.01
C LEU A 27 11.74 7.31 -24.86
N LEU A 28 12.92 7.14 -24.26
CA LEU A 28 14.20 7.32 -24.94
C LEU A 28 14.46 6.24 -25.99
N ALA A 29 14.20 4.97 -25.67
CA ALA A 29 14.35 3.87 -26.61
C ALA A 29 13.41 4.03 -27.82
N ARG A 30 12.14 4.40 -27.58
CA ARG A 30 11.17 4.71 -28.65
C ARG A 30 11.58 5.90 -29.52
N SER A 31 12.43 6.80 -29.02
CA SER A 31 13.00 7.91 -29.80
C SER A 31 14.23 7.50 -30.64
N GLY A 32 14.57 6.22 -30.70
CA GLY A 32 15.69 5.68 -31.47
C GLY A 32 17.06 5.86 -30.80
N ARG A 33 17.10 6.10 -29.48
CA ARG A 33 18.35 6.21 -28.72
C ARG A 33 18.81 4.84 -28.23
N SER A 34 20.11 4.63 -28.20
CA SER A 34 20.71 3.50 -27.48
C SER A 34 20.64 3.75 -25.96
N VAL A 35 19.80 2.97 -25.28
CA VAL A 35 19.54 3.13 -23.84
C VAL A 35 19.94 1.86 -23.10
N VAL A 36 20.80 2.02 -22.10
CA VAL A 36 21.09 0.98 -21.11
C VAL A 36 20.52 1.41 -19.77
N VAL A 37 19.82 0.52 -19.09
CA VAL A 37 19.36 0.70 -17.71
C VAL A 37 20.09 -0.31 -16.84
N VAL A 38 20.63 0.13 -15.72
CA VAL A 38 21.32 -0.72 -14.74
C VAL A 38 20.61 -0.65 -13.40
N ASP A 39 20.35 -1.79 -12.77
CA ASP A 39 19.83 -1.84 -11.40
C ASP A 39 20.62 -2.86 -10.60
N LYS A 40 20.81 -2.59 -9.30
CA LYS A 40 21.53 -3.48 -8.40
C LYS A 40 20.73 -4.72 -8.02
N ALA A 41 19.41 -4.67 -8.13
CA ALA A 41 18.54 -5.80 -7.80
C ALA A 41 18.26 -6.68 -9.03
N ASP A 42 17.83 -7.92 -8.75
CA ASP A 42 17.13 -8.78 -9.70
C ASP A 42 15.62 -8.50 -9.65
N PHE A 43 14.91 -8.60 -10.77
CA PHE A 43 13.45 -8.44 -10.83
C PHE A 43 12.73 -9.79 -10.95
N PRO A 44 11.57 -9.97 -10.27
CA PRO A 44 10.84 -8.98 -9.48
C PRO A 44 11.52 -8.66 -8.13
N ARG A 45 11.57 -7.38 -7.76
CA ARG A 45 12.05 -6.93 -6.44
C ARG A 45 11.05 -6.06 -5.71
N ASP A 46 10.98 -6.24 -4.41
CA ASP A 46 10.12 -5.41 -3.56
C ASP A 46 10.76 -4.03 -3.31
N LYS A 47 9.91 -3.02 -3.06
CA LYS A 47 10.33 -1.72 -2.54
C LYS A 47 9.24 -1.16 -1.63
N CYS A 48 9.63 -0.78 -0.41
CA CYS A 48 8.75 -0.14 0.56
C CYS A 48 8.05 1.09 -0.05
N CYS A 49 6.72 1.04 -0.07
CA CYS A 49 5.79 2.02 -0.62
C CYS A 49 4.39 1.66 -0.11
N GLY A 50 3.49 2.64 -0.05
CA GLY A 50 2.07 2.37 0.20
C GLY A 50 1.33 1.76 -1.00
N ASP A 51 1.95 1.68 -2.18
CA ASP A 51 1.41 1.17 -3.45
C ASP A 51 0.35 2.06 -4.14
N GLY A 52 -0.02 3.18 -3.52
CA GLY A 52 -0.94 4.16 -4.11
C GLY A 52 -0.32 4.92 -5.30
N LEU A 53 -1.01 4.88 -6.42
CA LEU A 53 -0.72 5.64 -7.64
C LEU A 53 -1.70 6.80 -7.75
N THR A 54 -1.18 8.01 -7.88
CA THR A 54 -1.99 9.21 -8.11
C THR A 54 -2.08 9.54 -9.59
N THR A 55 -2.96 10.47 -9.95
CA THR A 55 -3.25 10.88 -11.33
C THR A 55 -1.99 11.17 -12.17
N LEU A 56 -0.95 11.77 -11.60
CA LEU A 56 0.28 12.05 -12.35
C LEU A 56 1.06 10.78 -12.72
N ALA A 57 1.07 9.78 -11.84
CA ALA A 57 1.66 8.48 -12.15
C ALA A 57 0.85 7.76 -13.23
N LEU A 58 -0.48 7.78 -13.12
CA LEU A 58 -1.39 7.18 -14.12
C LEU A 58 -1.22 7.81 -15.51
N ARG A 59 -1.14 9.13 -15.59
CA ARG A 59 -0.85 9.85 -16.85
C ARG A 59 0.52 9.49 -17.42
N MET A 60 1.50 9.19 -16.57
CA MET A 60 2.81 8.75 -17.03
C MET A 60 2.72 7.34 -17.64
N LEU A 61 1.96 6.43 -17.01
CA LEU A 61 1.71 5.08 -17.54
C LEU A 61 1.01 5.15 -18.91
N GLU A 62 -0.02 5.99 -19.04
CA GLU A 62 -0.69 6.26 -20.32
C GLU A 62 0.29 6.81 -21.36
N LYS A 63 1.14 7.78 -20.98
CA LYS A 63 2.13 8.37 -21.90
C LYS A 63 3.14 7.36 -22.43
N ILE A 64 3.50 6.36 -21.64
CA ILE A 64 4.40 5.28 -22.08
C ILE A 64 3.66 4.10 -22.70
N ASP A 65 2.34 4.20 -22.88
CA ASP A 65 1.48 3.14 -23.44
C ASP A 65 1.59 1.82 -22.64
N PHE A 66 1.61 1.94 -21.31
CA PHE A 66 1.65 0.80 -20.40
C PHE A 66 0.23 0.33 -20.07
N ASP A 67 -0.06 -0.94 -20.30
CA ASP A 67 -1.33 -1.58 -19.94
C ASP A 67 -1.32 -1.97 -18.44
N PRO A 68 -2.14 -1.35 -17.58
CA PRO A 68 -2.22 -1.73 -16.17
C PRO A 68 -2.77 -3.14 -15.93
N GLY A 69 -3.53 -3.70 -16.89
CA GLY A 69 -4.15 -5.03 -16.78
C GLY A 69 -3.16 -6.18 -16.68
N VAL A 70 -1.88 -5.97 -17.05
CA VAL A 70 -0.82 -6.97 -16.89
C VAL A 70 -0.31 -7.10 -15.44
N VAL A 71 -0.69 -6.16 -14.56
CA VAL A 71 -0.30 -6.17 -13.15
C VAL A 71 -1.39 -6.83 -12.31
N ALA A 72 -1.16 -8.06 -11.86
CA ALA A 72 -2.18 -8.87 -11.18
C ALA A 72 -2.81 -8.24 -9.92
N SER A 73 -2.05 -7.44 -9.17
CA SER A 73 -2.55 -6.73 -7.98
C SER A 73 -3.18 -5.37 -8.27
N TRP A 74 -3.28 -4.98 -9.54
CA TRP A 74 -3.82 -3.68 -9.92
C TRP A 74 -5.28 -3.53 -9.50
N GLN A 75 -5.54 -2.50 -8.71
CA GLN A 75 -6.88 -2.15 -8.26
C GLN A 75 -7.17 -0.68 -8.56
N ASN A 76 -8.25 -0.43 -9.29
CA ASN A 76 -8.78 0.92 -9.45
C ASN A 76 -9.38 1.40 -8.13
N VAL A 77 -9.22 2.69 -7.85
CA VAL A 77 -9.80 3.34 -6.67
C VAL A 77 -10.87 4.31 -7.14
N ASP A 78 -12.09 4.12 -6.66
CA ASP A 78 -13.24 4.97 -6.98
C ASP A 78 -13.50 6.05 -5.92
N SER A 79 -13.08 5.81 -4.68
CA SER A 79 -13.23 6.74 -3.56
C SER A 79 -12.06 6.62 -2.58
N ALA A 80 -11.71 7.73 -1.94
CA ALA A 80 -10.81 7.74 -0.79
C ALA A 80 -11.60 7.97 0.50
N TRP A 81 -11.33 7.19 1.53
CA TRP A 81 -11.98 7.30 2.84
C TRP A 81 -11.01 7.93 3.84
N LEU A 82 -11.35 9.12 4.33
CA LEU A 82 -10.50 9.89 5.24
C LEU A 82 -11.10 9.87 6.64
N ARG A 83 -10.28 9.56 7.65
CA ARG A 83 -10.64 9.71 9.06
C ARG A 83 -9.85 10.83 9.72
N SER A 84 -10.54 11.78 10.33
CA SER A 84 -9.92 12.85 11.11
C SER A 84 -9.44 12.36 12.48
N PRO A 85 -8.58 13.15 13.17
CA PRO A 85 -8.16 12.83 14.55
C PRO A 85 -9.30 12.74 15.57
N SER A 86 -10.45 13.34 15.27
CA SER A 86 -11.68 13.25 16.08
C SER A 86 -12.51 11.98 15.82
N GLY A 87 -12.05 11.10 14.92
CA GLY A 87 -12.75 9.87 14.53
C GLY A 87 -13.85 10.06 13.48
N ARG A 88 -14.05 11.28 12.97
CA ARG A 88 -15.01 11.51 11.87
C ARG A 88 -14.47 10.93 10.58
N GLU A 89 -15.25 10.08 9.94
CA GLU A 89 -14.92 9.47 8.66
C GLU A 89 -15.75 10.11 7.53
N VAL A 90 -15.12 10.35 6.39
CA VAL A 90 -15.74 10.92 5.19
C VAL A 90 -15.27 10.16 3.96
N GLU A 91 -16.21 9.81 3.10
CA GLU A 91 -15.94 9.32 1.76
C GLU A 91 -15.73 10.50 0.79
N LEU A 92 -14.64 10.47 0.04
CA LEU A 92 -14.33 11.39 -1.04
C LEU A 92 -14.37 10.63 -2.37
N PRO A 93 -15.50 10.65 -3.09
CA PRO A 93 -15.60 10.00 -4.39
C PRO A 93 -14.69 10.70 -5.41
N LEU A 94 -14.01 9.91 -6.22
CA LEU A 94 -13.20 10.38 -7.34
C LEU A 94 -14.09 10.57 -8.58
N PRO A 95 -13.72 11.45 -9.52
CA PRO A 95 -14.54 11.68 -10.69
C PRO A 95 -14.64 10.44 -11.59
N HIS A 96 -15.84 10.14 -12.09
CA HIS A 96 -16.10 9.06 -13.03
C HIS A 96 -16.18 9.56 -14.48
N GLY A 97 -15.93 8.65 -15.45
CA GLY A 97 -16.14 8.90 -16.88
C GLY A 97 -15.09 9.79 -17.56
N ARG A 98 -14.02 10.18 -16.86
CA ARG A 98 -12.93 11.02 -17.39
C ARG A 98 -11.53 10.39 -17.19
N GLY A 99 -11.49 9.06 -17.17
CA GLY A 99 -10.29 8.28 -16.88
C GLY A 99 -10.15 7.95 -15.39
N GLN A 100 -8.99 7.37 -15.04
CA GLN A 100 -8.69 6.91 -13.68
C GLN A 100 -7.89 7.98 -12.91
N TYR A 101 -8.27 8.23 -11.66
CA TYR A 101 -7.64 9.27 -10.82
C TYR A 101 -6.69 8.71 -9.76
N ALA A 102 -6.95 7.49 -9.29
CA ALA A 102 -6.09 6.76 -8.37
C ALA A 102 -6.18 5.25 -8.60
N ALA A 103 -5.09 4.54 -8.32
CA ALA A 103 -5.05 3.08 -8.33
C ALA A 103 -4.09 2.60 -7.24
N VAL A 104 -4.11 1.29 -6.97
CA VAL A 104 -3.15 0.63 -6.07
C VAL A 104 -2.54 -0.55 -6.83
N ALA A 105 -1.23 -0.71 -6.74
CA ALA A 105 -0.54 -1.86 -7.31
C ALA A 105 0.74 -2.18 -6.54
N ALA A 106 0.92 -3.44 -6.16
CA ALA A 106 2.10 -3.86 -5.40
C ALA A 106 3.38 -3.56 -6.19
N ARG A 107 4.32 -2.83 -5.58
CA ARG A 107 5.58 -2.44 -6.24
C ARG A 107 6.38 -3.62 -6.79
N LEU A 108 6.34 -4.78 -6.13
CA LEU A 108 6.94 -6.03 -6.61
C LEU A 108 6.49 -6.36 -8.04
N GLN A 109 5.19 -6.23 -8.32
CA GLN A 109 4.60 -6.58 -9.61
C GLN A 109 4.66 -5.40 -10.58
N LEU A 110 4.28 -4.20 -10.14
CA LEU A 110 4.29 -3.01 -11.00
C LEU A 110 5.69 -2.72 -11.57
N ASP A 111 6.73 -2.72 -10.72
CA ASP A 111 8.09 -2.47 -11.21
C ASP A 111 8.55 -3.55 -12.18
N ASN A 112 8.21 -4.82 -11.93
CA ASN A 112 8.57 -5.94 -12.79
C ASN A 112 7.95 -5.82 -14.18
N GLU A 113 6.66 -5.49 -14.25
CA GLU A 113 5.98 -5.27 -15.53
C GLU A 113 6.50 -4.02 -16.25
N LEU A 114 6.86 -2.96 -15.52
CA LEU A 114 7.52 -1.79 -16.10
C LEU A 114 8.91 -2.10 -16.67
N VAL A 115 9.68 -2.98 -16.02
CA VAL A 115 10.98 -3.46 -16.55
C VAL A 115 10.77 -4.24 -17.84
N LYS A 116 9.81 -5.15 -17.88
CA LYS A 116 9.45 -5.89 -19.11
C LYS A 116 9.00 -4.94 -20.22
N HIS A 117 8.19 -3.93 -19.89
CA HIS A 117 7.74 -2.90 -20.81
C HIS A 117 8.91 -2.11 -21.41
N ALA A 118 9.86 -1.68 -20.57
CA ALA A 118 11.05 -0.97 -21.04
C ALA A 118 11.92 -1.85 -21.96
N ARG A 119 12.08 -3.14 -21.65
CA ARG A 119 12.77 -4.11 -22.53
C ARG A 119 12.06 -4.24 -23.88
N ALA A 120 10.74 -4.40 -23.86
CA ALA A 120 9.92 -4.49 -25.08
C ALA A 120 9.99 -3.21 -25.94
N ALA A 121 10.21 -2.04 -25.32
CA ALA A 121 10.42 -0.78 -26.01
C ALA A 121 11.84 -0.62 -26.60
N GLY A 122 12.76 -1.57 -26.37
CA GLY A 122 14.11 -1.58 -26.92
C GLY A 122 15.23 -1.13 -25.96
N ALA A 123 14.94 -0.92 -24.68
CA ALA A 123 15.98 -0.61 -23.70
C ALA A 123 16.72 -1.89 -23.25
N ASP A 124 18.05 -1.83 -23.14
CA ASP A 124 18.87 -2.89 -22.55
C ASP A 124 18.88 -2.76 -21.02
N VAL A 125 18.06 -3.55 -20.33
CA VAL A 125 17.96 -3.52 -18.86
C VAL A 125 18.78 -4.63 -18.23
N ARG A 126 19.84 -4.25 -17.52
CA ARG A 126 20.81 -5.13 -16.85
C ARG A 126 20.63 -5.10 -15.33
N GLU A 127 20.38 -6.27 -14.77
CA GLU A 127 20.19 -6.50 -13.34
C GLU A 127 21.53 -6.84 -12.66
N ARG A 128 21.59 -6.78 -11.33
CA ARG A 128 22.81 -6.99 -10.51
C ARG A 128 23.99 -6.06 -10.83
N MET A 129 23.71 -4.88 -11.36
CA MET A 129 24.70 -3.86 -11.72
C MET A 129 24.66 -2.72 -10.70
N GLU A 130 25.38 -2.88 -9.59
CA GLU A 130 25.44 -1.86 -8.53
C GLU A 130 26.40 -0.73 -8.90
N PHE A 131 25.89 0.50 -8.89
CA PHE A 131 26.68 1.71 -9.08
C PHE A 131 27.77 1.85 -8.01
N SER A 132 29.00 2.17 -8.43
CA SER A 132 30.13 2.46 -7.55
C SER A 132 30.61 3.90 -7.68
N ARG A 133 30.95 4.33 -8.90
CA ARG A 133 31.53 5.66 -9.18
C ARG A 133 31.11 6.17 -10.54
N ILE A 134 31.14 7.49 -10.73
CA ILE A 134 31.00 8.14 -12.01
C ILE A 134 32.18 9.08 -12.27
N ASP A 135 32.74 9.01 -13.48
CA ASP A 135 33.76 9.92 -13.98
C ASP A 135 33.24 10.73 -15.14
N LEU A 136 33.53 12.02 -15.12
CA LEU A 136 33.20 12.92 -16.23
C LEU A 136 34.44 13.11 -17.10
N ASN A 137 34.29 12.82 -18.39
CA ASN A 137 35.34 12.99 -19.38
C ASN A 137 34.92 14.10 -20.35
N PHE A 138 35.45 15.30 -20.12
CA PHE A 138 35.21 16.47 -20.95
C PHE A 138 36.50 16.88 -21.65
N THR A 139 36.61 16.55 -22.93
CA THR A 139 37.71 16.98 -23.81
C THR A 139 37.18 17.91 -24.90
N ALA A 140 38.07 18.59 -25.62
CA ALA A 140 37.66 19.43 -26.75
C ALA A 140 36.97 18.56 -27.82
N GLY A 141 35.64 18.66 -27.90
CA GLY A 141 34.81 17.91 -28.85
C GLY A 141 34.18 16.61 -28.32
N SER A 142 34.44 16.19 -27.08
CA SER A 142 33.80 15.01 -26.48
C SER A 142 33.35 15.27 -25.04
N ARG A 143 32.09 14.94 -24.76
CA ARG A 143 31.52 14.96 -23.40
C ARG A 143 30.88 13.61 -23.12
N THR A 144 31.50 12.84 -22.25
CA THR A 144 31.00 11.53 -21.84
C THR A 144 31.12 11.36 -20.34
N ALA A 145 30.38 10.40 -19.80
CA ALA A 145 30.53 9.94 -18.44
C ALA A 145 30.76 8.44 -18.44
N THR A 146 31.72 7.98 -17.63
CA THR A 146 31.96 6.56 -17.39
C THR A 146 31.41 6.20 -16.02
N VAL A 147 30.44 5.30 -15.99
CA VAL A 147 29.87 4.75 -14.76
C VAL A 147 30.53 3.42 -14.47
N HIS A 148 31.09 3.30 -13.28
CA HIS A 148 31.73 2.09 -12.76
C HIS A 148 30.78 1.34 -11.83
N PHE A 149 30.85 0.01 -11.88
CA PHE A 149 30.03 -0.89 -11.09
C PHE A 149 30.86 -1.62 -10.02
N ALA A 150 30.17 -2.12 -8.99
CA ALA A 150 30.81 -2.79 -7.85
C ALA A 150 31.55 -4.10 -8.24
N ASP A 151 31.17 -4.73 -9.35
CA ASP A 151 31.82 -5.92 -9.91
C ASP A 151 33.10 -5.61 -10.70
N GLY A 152 33.49 -4.33 -10.81
CA GLY A 152 34.64 -3.86 -11.57
C GLY A 152 34.34 -3.53 -13.04
N GLY A 153 33.11 -3.78 -13.50
CA GLY A 153 32.67 -3.38 -14.84
C GLY A 153 32.50 -1.86 -14.97
N ALA A 154 32.42 -1.37 -16.21
CA ALA A 154 32.10 0.01 -16.49
C ALA A 154 31.36 0.19 -17.82
N LEU A 155 30.56 1.25 -17.92
CA LEU A 155 29.89 1.67 -19.14
C LEU A 155 30.10 3.17 -19.37
N THR A 156 30.45 3.54 -20.59
CA THR A 156 30.57 4.94 -21.01
C THR A 156 29.32 5.37 -21.76
N ALA A 157 28.79 6.53 -21.41
CA ALA A 157 27.59 7.09 -22.00
C ALA A 157 27.75 8.59 -22.30
N ARG A 158 26.97 9.11 -23.25
CA ARG A 158 26.91 10.56 -23.52
C ARG A 158 26.09 11.30 -22.46
N HIS A 159 25.04 10.65 -21.96
CA HIS A 159 24.20 11.15 -20.88
C HIS A 159 23.98 10.08 -19.82
N VAL A 160 23.90 10.51 -18.56
CA VAL A 160 23.54 9.66 -17.43
C VAL A 160 22.30 10.21 -16.75
N ILE A 161 21.30 9.36 -16.52
CA ILE A 161 20.11 9.69 -15.72
C ILE A 161 20.21 8.97 -14.37
N ALA A 162 20.26 9.74 -13.29
CA ALA A 162 20.19 9.23 -11.93
C ALA A 162 18.73 8.95 -11.54
N ALA A 163 18.29 7.70 -11.67
CA ALA A 163 16.96 7.20 -11.28
C ALA A 163 17.05 6.20 -10.09
N ASP A 164 18.09 6.35 -9.27
CA ASP A 164 18.58 5.43 -8.24
C ASP A 164 17.94 5.65 -6.85
N GLY A 165 16.81 6.35 -6.82
CA GLY A 165 15.92 6.46 -5.67
C GLY A 165 16.34 7.48 -4.61
N MET A 166 15.67 7.42 -3.45
CA MET A 166 15.77 8.42 -2.37
C MET A 166 17.22 8.68 -1.93
N TRP A 167 18.00 7.61 -1.80
CA TRP A 167 19.38 7.68 -1.33
C TRP A 167 20.40 8.10 -2.38
N SER A 168 20.01 8.09 -3.66
CA SER A 168 20.80 8.37 -4.88
C SER A 168 22.31 8.41 -4.68
N PRO A 169 23.00 7.25 -4.73
CA PRO A 169 24.46 7.24 -4.74
C PRO A 169 25.08 8.04 -5.91
N VAL A 170 24.43 8.14 -7.06
CA VAL A 170 24.91 8.97 -8.19
C VAL A 170 24.93 10.45 -7.81
N ARG A 171 23.84 10.97 -7.21
CA ARG A 171 23.80 12.37 -6.74
C ARG A 171 24.90 12.66 -5.73
N LYS A 172 25.15 11.72 -4.80
CA LYS A 172 26.22 11.83 -3.80
C LYS A 172 27.61 11.84 -4.44
N ALA A 173 27.88 10.92 -5.36
CA ALA A 173 29.16 10.83 -6.06
C ALA A 173 29.48 12.10 -6.87
N MET A 174 28.44 12.77 -7.38
CA MET A 174 28.56 14.02 -8.11
C MET A 174 28.64 15.27 -7.23
N GLY A 175 28.51 15.14 -5.90
CA GLY A 175 28.48 16.29 -4.99
C GLY A 175 27.26 17.20 -5.18
N LEU A 176 26.16 16.69 -5.76
CA LEU A 176 24.94 17.45 -6.08
C LEU A 176 23.86 17.32 -5.00
N GLY A 177 24.23 16.92 -3.78
CA GLY A 177 23.31 16.85 -2.65
C GLY A 177 23.17 18.22 -1.99
N ASP A 178 21.94 18.62 -1.68
CA ASP A 178 21.70 19.80 -0.85
C ASP A 178 22.25 19.59 0.57
N SER A 179 22.83 20.63 1.14
CA SER A 179 23.26 20.64 2.54
C SER A 179 22.08 20.92 3.46
N GLY A 180 21.87 20.07 4.48
CA GLY A 180 20.90 20.31 5.55
C GLY A 180 19.96 19.12 5.80
N TYR A 181 19.52 18.97 7.04
CA TYR A 181 18.51 17.99 7.43
C TYR A 181 17.11 18.59 7.23
N LEU A 182 16.42 18.20 6.15
CA LEU A 182 15.07 18.68 5.83
C LEU A 182 13.96 17.96 6.63
N GLY A 183 14.32 17.12 7.61
CA GLY A 183 13.42 16.13 8.20
C GLY A 183 13.38 14.85 7.38
N GLU A 184 13.38 13.71 8.06
CA GLU A 184 13.18 12.40 7.42
C GLU A 184 11.78 11.90 7.75
N TRP A 185 11.00 11.65 6.70
CA TRP A 185 9.80 10.85 6.83
C TRP A 185 10.20 9.39 6.93
N HIS A 186 9.73 8.74 7.98
CA HIS A 186 9.84 7.30 8.10
C HIS A 186 8.48 6.68 7.88
N ALA A 187 8.44 5.69 6.99
CA ALA A 187 7.25 4.93 6.70
C ALA A 187 7.50 3.46 7.02
N PHE A 188 6.51 2.86 7.68
CA PHE A 188 6.42 1.42 7.83
C PHE A 188 5.23 0.91 7.03
N ARG A 189 5.36 -0.27 6.45
CA ARG A 189 4.26 -0.92 5.75
C ARG A 189 4.36 -2.43 5.84
N GLN A 190 3.21 -3.10 5.77
CA GLN A 190 3.09 -4.54 5.66
C GLN A 190 1.92 -4.91 4.76
N TYR A 191 1.99 -6.10 4.15
CA TYR A 191 0.84 -6.70 3.48
C TYR A 191 0.09 -7.60 4.46
N ALA A 192 -1.24 -7.43 4.53
CA ALA A 192 -2.13 -8.37 5.18
C ALA A 192 -2.97 -9.10 4.13
N ASP A 193 -3.19 -10.39 4.33
CA ASP A 193 -4.00 -11.27 3.50
C ASP A 193 -5.34 -11.61 4.19
N ASN A 194 -6.27 -12.21 3.44
CA ASN A 194 -7.60 -12.61 3.93
C ASN A 194 -8.39 -11.45 4.57
N VAL A 195 -8.20 -10.23 4.07
CA VAL A 195 -8.90 -9.06 4.60
C VAL A 195 -10.35 -9.06 4.12
N THR A 196 -11.28 -8.89 5.06
CA THR A 196 -12.72 -8.90 4.81
C THR A 196 -13.35 -7.53 5.08
N GLY A 197 -14.58 -7.33 4.60
CA GLY A 197 -15.36 -6.13 4.88
C GLY A 197 -14.85 -4.90 4.12
N PRO A 198 -15.12 -3.68 4.63
CA PRO A 198 -14.80 -2.42 3.95
C PRO A 198 -13.33 -2.28 3.51
N ALA A 199 -12.39 -2.72 4.35
CA ALA A 199 -10.95 -2.61 4.08
C ALA A 199 -10.47 -3.46 2.88
N ALA A 200 -11.24 -4.47 2.48
CA ALA A 200 -10.90 -5.30 1.32
C ALA A 200 -11.04 -4.55 -0.01
N HIS A 201 -11.77 -3.43 -0.04
CA HIS A 201 -12.10 -2.71 -1.28
C HIS A 201 -11.98 -1.19 -1.18
N ARG A 202 -11.91 -0.61 0.02
CA ARG A 202 -11.80 0.84 0.21
C ARG A 202 -10.36 1.26 0.48
N LEU A 203 -9.93 2.31 -0.19
CA LEU A 203 -8.70 3.02 0.13
C LEU A 203 -8.94 3.90 1.36
N TYR A 204 -8.24 3.62 2.45
CA TYR A 204 -8.31 4.39 3.69
C TYR A 204 -7.06 5.21 3.96
N VAL A 205 -7.26 6.43 4.46
CA VAL A 205 -6.23 7.28 5.06
C VAL A 205 -6.75 7.76 6.42
N TRP A 206 -5.99 7.50 7.48
CA TRP A 206 -6.36 7.84 8.85
C TRP A 206 -5.35 8.81 9.46
N PHE A 207 -5.85 9.95 9.91
CA PHE A 207 -5.07 10.94 10.64
C PHE A 207 -5.26 10.69 12.14
N GLU A 208 -4.46 9.79 12.70
CA GLU A 208 -4.50 9.52 14.15
C GLU A 208 -3.72 10.60 14.92
N PRO A 209 -4.22 11.10 16.07
CA PRO A 209 -3.55 12.14 16.85
C PRO A 209 -2.06 11.84 17.14
N ASP A 210 -1.76 10.57 17.46
CA ASP A 210 -0.42 10.13 17.82
C ASP A 210 0.54 10.05 16.63
N LEU A 211 0.02 10.02 15.40
CA LEU A 211 0.80 9.95 14.16
C LEU A 211 1.06 11.33 13.55
N LEU A 212 0.36 12.38 13.97
CA LEU A 212 0.49 13.72 13.39
C LEU A 212 1.92 14.26 13.52
N PRO A 213 2.46 14.92 12.48
CA PRO A 213 1.79 15.36 11.24
C PRO A 213 1.67 14.28 10.15
N GLY A 214 1.96 13.02 10.46
CA GLY A 214 1.80 11.87 9.59
C GLY A 214 0.39 11.25 9.58
N TYR A 215 0.29 10.06 9.00
CA TYR A 215 -0.96 9.34 8.80
C TYR A 215 -0.74 7.84 8.66
N ALA A 216 -1.78 7.06 8.93
CA ALA A 216 -1.88 5.65 8.60
C ALA A 216 -2.68 5.43 7.32
N TRP A 217 -2.51 4.28 6.69
CA TRP A 217 -3.24 3.91 5.49
C TRP A 217 -3.59 2.41 5.45
N SER A 218 -4.61 2.09 4.65
CA SER A 218 -4.96 0.74 4.23
C SER A 218 -5.41 0.77 2.77
N PHE A 219 -4.56 0.29 1.87
CA PHE A 219 -4.77 0.35 0.43
C PHE A 219 -5.01 -1.06 -0.12
N PRO A 220 -6.19 -1.34 -0.69
CA PRO A 220 -6.55 -2.67 -1.14
C PRO A 220 -5.86 -3.03 -2.45
N LEU A 221 -5.60 -4.33 -2.65
CA LEU A 221 -5.06 -4.91 -3.87
C LEU A 221 -6.04 -5.94 -4.43
N ALA A 222 -6.07 -6.07 -5.77
CA ALA A 222 -6.99 -6.97 -6.45
C ALA A 222 -6.77 -8.47 -6.14
N ASP A 223 -5.59 -8.82 -5.62
CA ASP A 223 -5.26 -10.19 -5.19
C ASP A 223 -5.74 -10.52 -3.76
N GLY A 224 -6.62 -9.69 -3.18
CA GLY A 224 -7.25 -9.92 -1.88
C GLY A 224 -6.38 -9.51 -0.69
N ARG A 225 -5.21 -8.91 -0.95
CA ARG A 225 -4.35 -8.32 0.08
C ARG A 225 -4.67 -6.85 0.30
N VAL A 226 -4.17 -6.30 1.40
CA VAL A 226 -4.09 -4.86 1.62
C VAL A 226 -2.67 -4.47 1.97
N ASN A 227 -2.20 -3.33 1.47
CA ASN A 227 -1.01 -2.65 1.96
C ASN A 227 -1.43 -1.73 3.10
N ILE A 228 -1.00 -2.05 4.32
CA ILE A 228 -1.26 -1.26 5.52
C ILE A 228 0.03 -0.67 6.04
N GLY A 229 -0.02 0.55 6.55
CA GLY A 229 1.16 1.19 7.08
C GLY A 229 0.88 2.55 7.68
N PHE A 230 1.93 3.22 8.09
CA PHE A 230 1.88 4.61 8.52
C PHE A 230 3.20 5.31 8.26
N GLY A 231 3.13 6.63 8.10
CA GLY A 231 4.28 7.51 7.96
C GLY A 231 4.32 8.48 9.11
N ILE A 232 5.49 8.69 9.70
CA ILE A 232 5.72 9.72 10.72
C ILE A 232 6.86 10.64 10.31
N LEU A 233 6.73 11.92 10.67
CA LEU A 233 7.81 12.88 10.49
C LEU A 233 8.79 12.76 11.67
N ARG A 234 10.06 12.50 11.36
CA ARG A 234 11.13 12.61 12.36
C ARG A 234 11.55 14.06 12.50
N ASP A 235 10.94 14.75 13.45
CA ASP A 235 11.58 15.91 14.08
C ASP A 235 12.70 15.41 15.03
N GLY A 236 13.70 16.24 15.32
CA GLY A 236 14.92 15.82 16.04
C GLY A 236 14.72 15.24 17.46
N LYS A 237 13.48 15.02 17.91
CA LYS A 237 13.13 14.47 19.23
C LYS A 237 13.07 12.94 19.26
N ARG A 238 12.97 12.24 18.12
CA ARG A 238 12.85 10.77 18.04
C ARG A 238 14.03 10.14 17.29
N ARG A 239 14.74 9.16 17.89
CA ARG A 239 15.82 8.42 17.20
C ARG A 239 15.26 7.18 16.51
N VAL A 240 15.95 6.70 15.47
CA VAL A 240 15.56 5.49 14.69
C VAL A 240 15.39 4.25 15.57
N GLN A 241 16.18 4.13 16.63
CA GLN A 241 16.14 2.99 17.55
C GLN A 241 14.90 3.03 18.46
N ASP A 242 14.44 4.23 18.82
CA ASP A 242 13.27 4.43 19.68
C ASP A 242 11.99 4.00 18.92
N MET A 243 11.96 4.23 17.60
CA MET A 243 10.87 3.84 16.73
C MET A 243 10.62 2.32 16.72
N LYS A 244 11.66 1.48 16.69
CA LYS A 244 11.48 0.01 16.69
C LYS A 244 10.69 -0.48 17.93
N LYS A 245 10.89 0.17 19.07
CA LYS A 245 10.17 -0.13 20.31
C LYS A 245 8.73 0.39 20.26
N GLU A 246 8.56 1.66 19.87
CA GLU A 246 7.23 2.25 19.65
C GLU A 246 6.38 1.40 18.70
N TRP A 247 6.99 0.71 17.72
CA TRP A 247 6.30 -0.20 16.79
C TRP A 247 5.83 -1.50 17.43
N ALA A 248 6.66 -2.11 18.25
CA ALA A 248 6.26 -3.31 18.98
C ALA A 248 5.11 -3.00 19.92
N ASP A 249 5.16 -1.83 20.57
CA ASP A 249 4.14 -1.36 21.49
C ASP A 249 2.84 -1.04 20.74
N LEU A 250 2.89 -0.28 19.63
CA LEU A 250 1.70 0.10 18.86
C LEU A 250 1.02 -1.11 18.18
N LEU A 251 1.81 -2.04 17.62
CA LEU A 251 1.27 -3.30 17.08
C LEU A 251 0.72 -4.21 18.18
N GLY A 252 1.39 -4.27 19.33
CA GLY A 252 0.95 -5.00 20.51
C GLY A 252 -0.38 -4.49 21.05
N ASP A 253 -0.51 -3.17 21.18
CA ASP A 253 -1.72 -2.50 21.67
C ASP A 253 -2.89 -2.65 20.69
N VAL A 254 -2.63 -2.53 19.37
CA VAL A 254 -3.66 -2.78 18.34
C VAL A 254 -4.10 -4.24 18.37
N ALA A 255 -3.17 -5.20 18.47
CA ALA A 255 -3.50 -6.62 18.57
C ALA A 255 -4.30 -6.93 19.85
N ALA A 256 -3.91 -6.37 20.99
CA ALA A 256 -4.61 -6.54 22.27
C ALA A 256 -6.01 -5.92 22.25
N ASN A 257 -6.17 -4.74 21.64
CA ASN A 257 -7.47 -4.09 21.46
C ASN A 257 -8.37 -4.87 20.50
N TYR A 258 -7.82 -5.37 19.39
CA TYR A 258 -8.55 -6.23 18.46
C TYR A 258 -9.00 -7.52 19.15
N GLU A 259 -8.10 -8.22 19.86
CA GLU A 259 -8.43 -9.42 20.60
C GLU A 259 -9.49 -9.16 21.66
N THR A 260 -9.38 -8.06 22.41
CA THR A 260 -10.38 -7.65 23.40
C THR A 260 -11.74 -7.40 22.75
N THR A 261 -11.77 -6.76 21.59
CA THR A 261 -13.00 -6.47 20.85
C THR A 261 -13.63 -7.76 20.30
N VAL A 262 -12.84 -8.64 19.69
CA VAL A 262 -13.29 -9.96 19.21
C VAL A 262 -13.83 -10.81 20.37
N ARG A 263 -13.09 -10.91 21.49
CA ARG A 263 -13.54 -11.61 22.71
C ARG A 263 -14.82 -11.03 23.28
N ARG A 264 -14.97 -9.70 23.27
CA ARG A 264 -16.15 -9.04 23.83
C ARG A 264 -17.39 -9.20 22.95
N HIS A 265 -17.23 -9.21 21.62
CA HIS A 265 -18.36 -9.23 20.69
C HIS A 265 -18.65 -10.65 20.16
N LEU A 266 -17.70 -11.27 19.47
CA LEU A 266 -17.89 -12.58 18.82
C LEU A 266 -18.06 -13.74 19.83
N PHE A 267 -17.25 -13.78 20.89
CA PHE A 267 -17.35 -14.87 21.85
C PHE A 267 -18.57 -14.75 22.78
N ALA A 268 -19.10 -13.54 23.01
CA ALA A 268 -20.36 -13.37 23.73
C ALA A 268 -21.53 -13.97 22.93
N ASP A 269 -21.58 -13.71 21.62
CA ASP A 269 -22.61 -14.24 20.73
C ASP A 269 -22.49 -15.76 20.54
N HIS A 270 -21.27 -16.29 20.48
CA HIS A 270 -21.03 -17.73 20.43
C HIS A 270 -21.48 -18.42 21.74
N ARG A 271 -21.17 -17.85 22.90
CA ARG A 271 -21.61 -18.38 24.21
C ARG A 271 -23.12 -18.36 24.35
N MET A 272 -23.78 -17.29 23.90
CA MET A 272 -25.23 -17.22 23.85
C MET A 272 -25.80 -18.28 22.91
N SER A 273 -25.24 -18.46 21.71
CA SER A 273 -25.71 -19.48 20.75
C SER A 273 -25.64 -20.89 21.33
N ILE A 274 -24.58 -21.21 22.08
CA ILE A 274 -24.45 -22.49 22.81
C ILE A 274 -25.50 -22.60 23.92
N ALA A 275 -25.71 -21.55 24.72
CA ALA A 275 -26.68 -21.55 25.81
C ALA A 275 -28.13 -21.71 25.29
N LEU A 276 -28.45 -21.01 24.20
CA LEU A 276 -29.74 -21.11 23.52
C LEU A 276 -29.92 -22.50 22.89
N GLY A 277 -28.89 -23.04 22.25
CA GLY A 277 -28.89 -24.41 21.73
C GLY A 277 -29.13 -25.47 22.81
N LYS A 278 -28.67 -25.25 24.04
CA LYS A 278 -28.97 -26.14 25.19
C LYS A 278 -30.42 -26.00 25.66
N LEU A 279 -30.96 -24.79 25.72
CA LEU A 279 -32.36 -24.53 26.11
C LEU A 279 -33.36 -25.09 25.09
N LEU A 280 -33.09 -24.94 23.79
CA LEU A 280 -33.96 -25.40 22.71
C LEU A 280 -34.01 -26.93 22.56
N ARG A 281 -33.09 -27.67 23.18
CA ARG A 281 -33.15 -29.14 23.27
C ARG A 281 -34.27 -29.64 24.19
N SER A 282 -34.84 -28.78 25.04
CA SER A 282 -35.98 -29.12 25.90
C SER A 282 -37.30 -28.80 25.20
N SER A 283 -38.06 -29.84 24.86
CA SER A 283 -39.37 -29.70 24.20
C SER A 283 -40.39 -28.92 25.03
N VAL A 284 -40.25 -28.88 26.36
CA VAL A 284 -41.13 -28.12 27.26
C VAL A 284 -40.78 -26.62 27.22
N VAL A 285 -39.49 -26.30 27.26
CA VAL A 285 -39.00 -24.91 27.21
C VAL A 285 -39.30 -24.28 25.85
N THR A 286 -39.05 -25.01 24.76
CA THR A 286 -39.33 -24.54 23.39
C THR A 286 -40.82 -24.25 23.19
N ARG A 287 -41.71 -25.12 23.68
CA ARG A 287 -43.17 -24.90 23.60
C ARG A 287 -43.61 -23.67 24.42
N GLY A 288 -43.05 -23.48 25.61
CA GLY A 288 -43.31 -22.30 26.44
C GLY A 288 -42.85 -20.99 25.77
N ALA A 289 -41.63 -20.99 25.22
CA ALA A 289 -41.06 -19.84 24.53
C ALA A 289 -41.87 -19.44 23.28
N ILE A 290 -42.28 -20.41 22.46
CA ILE A 290 -43.14 -20.16 21.28
C ILE A 290 -44.48 -19.56 21.69
N ARG A 291 -45.07 -20.06 22.79
CA ARG A 291 -46.35 -19.55 23.29
C ARG A 291 -46.26 -18.08 23.73
N VAL A 292 -45.15 -17.70 24.38
CA VAL A 292 -44.87 -16.31 24.81
C VAL A 292 -44.50 -15.42 23.61
N ALA A 293 -43.75 -15.93 22.65
CA ALA A 293 -43.41 -15.19 21.43
C ALA A 293 -44.64 -14.90 20.54
N ALA A 294 -45.66 -15.77 20.60
CA ALA A 294 -46.86 -15.65 19.77
C ALA A 294 -48.00 -14.84 20.39
N THR A 295 -47.80 -14.23 21.56
CA THR A 295 -48.87 -13.63 22.38
C THR A 295 -49.56 -12.43 21.72
N ASN A 296 -48.82 -11.60 20.98
CA ASN A 296 -49.35 -10.47 20.21
C ASN A 296 -48.40 -10.07 19.06
N ASN A 297 -48.81 -9.15 18.18
CA ASN A 297 -47.98 -8.73 17.04
C ASN A 297 -46.66 -8.08 17.48
N TRP A 298 -46.66 -7.33 18.57
CA TRP A 298 -45.44 -6.72 19.10
C TRP A 298 -44.42 -7.77 19.53
N THR A 299 -44.84 -8.80 20.26
CA THR A 299 -43.97 -9.91 20.70
C THR A 299 -43.48 -10.76 19.52
N ARG A 300 -44.33 -11.01 18.51
CA ARG A 300 -43.93 -11.73 17.29
C ARG A 300 -42.85 -11.00 16.50
N THR A 301 -43.06 -9.70 16.25
CA THR A 301 -42.10 -8.88 15.50
C THR A 301 -40.79 -8.75 16.25
N ASN A 302 -40.81 -8.46 17.56
CA ASN A 302 -39.58 -8.33 18.34
C ASN A 302 -38.86 -9.66 18.55
N PHE A 303 -39.58 -10.79 18.64
CA PHE A 303 -38.96 -12.12 18.70
C PHE A 303 -38.30 -12.50 17.36
N ALA A 304 -38.94 -12.19 16.23
CA ALA A 304 -38.34 -12.39 14.90
C ALA A 304 -37.08 -11.52 14.73
N ARG A 305 -37.15 -10.23 15.10
CA ARG A 305 -35.96 -9.35 15.11
C ARG A 305 -34.87 -9.88 16.02
N TRP A 306 -35.20 -10.34 17.23
CA TRP A 306 -34.25 -10.97 18.13
C TRP A 306 -33.62 -12.25 17.55
N MET A 307 -34.32 -13.01 16.70
CA MET A 307 -33.77 -14.21 16.07
C MET A 307 -32.76 -13.89 14.95
N PHE A 308 -32.96 -12.80 14.21
CA PHE A 308 -32.18 -12.47 13.01
C PHE A 308 -31.21 -11.29 13.18
N GLU A 309 -31.35 -10.48 14.22
CA GLU A 309 -30.44 -9.36 14.52
C GLU A 309 -29.45 -9.75 15.63
N ASP A 310 -28.18 -9.40 15.45
CA ASP A 310 -27.10 -9.68 16.43
C ASP A 310 -27.19 -8.80 17.67
N GLU A 311 -27.63 -7.54 17.51
CA GLU A 311 -27.69 -6.58 18.60
C GLU A 311 -28.68 -6.97 19.73
N PRO A 312 -29.96 -7.32 19.45
CA PRO A 312 -30.92 -7.72 20.49
C PRO A 312 -30.49 -8.95 21.29
N ARG A 313 -29.71 -9.82 20.66
CA ARG A 313 -29.12 -11.01 21.25
C ARG A 313 -27.97 -10.69 22.20
N ALA A 314 -27.06 -9.83 21.79
CA ALA A 314 -25.90 -9.41 22.58
C ALA A 314 -26.28 -8.68 23.89
N VAL A 315 -27.41 -7.97 23.93
CA VAL A 315 -27.85 -7.19 25.13
C VAL A 315 -28.08 -8.06 26.36
N VAL A 316 -28.47 -9.32 26.21
CA VAL A 316 -28.68 -10.25 27.34
C VAL A 316 -27.39 -10.43 28.15
N PHE A 317 -26.23 -10.39 27.48
CA PHE A 317 -24.92 -10.55 28.11
C PHE A 317 -24.12 -9.24 28.18
N THR A 318 -24.62 -8.16 27.59
CA THR A 318 -24.01 -6.81 27.62
C THR A 318 -25.06 -5.73 27.97
N PRO A 319 -25.66 -5.77 29.18
CA PRO A 319 -26.82 -4.92 29.52
C PRO A 319 -26.58 -3.41 29.43
N ARG A 320 -25.31 -2.98 29.48
CA ARG A 320 -24.92 -1.57 29.26
C ARG A 320 -25.20 -1.06 27.84
N ARG A 321 -25.44 -1.95 26.86
CA ARG A 321 -25.79 -1.57 25.47
C ARG A 321 -27.27 -1.25 25.29
N TRP A 322 -28.09 -1.49 26.31
CA TRP A 322 -29.51 -1.19 26.25
C TRP A 322 -29.75 0.33 26.27
N HIS A 323 -30.60 0.83 25.36
CA HIS A 323 -31.05 2.21 25.34
C HIS A 323 -32.51 2.30 24.84
N ARG A 324 -33.20 3.41 25.14
CA ARG A 324 -34.65 3.56 24.85
C ARG A 324 -35.06 3.47 23.36
N ARG A 325 -34.13 3.67 22.43
CA ARG A 325 -34.37 3.58 20.97
C ARG A 325 -33.94 2.24 20.36
N PHE A 326 -33.49 1.29 21.18
CA PHE A 326 -32.82 0.08 20.75
C PHE A 326 -33.69 -0.83 19.86
N LEU A 327 -34.97 -1.02 20.20
CA LEU A 327 -35.92 -1.81 19.40
C LEU A 327 -36.63 -1.00 18.29
N ASN A 328 -36.32 0.29 18.16
CA ASN A 328 -36.92 1.19 17.16
C ASN A 328 -35.93 1.54 16.03
N ARG A 329 -34.82 0.79 15.89
CA ARG A 329 -33.87 0.96 14.79
C ARG A 329 -34.41 0.34 13.50
N ASP A 330 -34.17 1.00 12.38
CA ASP A 330 -34.43 0.44 11.06
C ASP A 330 -33.52 -0.77 10.80
N GLY A 331 -34.01 -1.74 10.03
CA GLY A 331 -33.20 -2.89 9.61
C GLY A 331 -32.08 -2.48 8.66
N ALA A 332 -31.09 -3.36 8.49
CA ALA A 332 -30.07 -3.17 7.45
C ALA A 332 -30.73 -3.25 6.05
N TYR A 333 -30.32 -2.36 5.14
CA TYR A 333 -30.62 -2.47 3.71
C TYR A 333 -29.69 -3.47 3.03
#